data_AF-A0A3B8NW58-F1
#
_entry.id   AF-A0A3B8NW58-F1
#
_cell.length_a   1.000
_cell.length_b   1.000
_cell.length_c   1.000
_cell.angle_alpha   90.00
_cell.angle_beta   90.00
_cell.angle_gamma   90.00
#
_symmetry.space_group_name_H-M   'P 1'
#
loop_
_entity.id
_entity.type
_entity.pdbx_description
1 polymer ?
#
loop_
_entity_poly.entity_id
_entity_poly.type
_entity_poly.pdbx_seq_one_letter_code
_entity_poly.pdbx_strand_id
1 'polypeptide(L)'
;MKKPNYSANPLPPSAILHAGMGRKTRILKGEKTMKKVLTGLVAGLLAASMLLMTACDGNKDNKDTSSGSVDTTKSYTYKDSVSTMTSNWNPHTYQTEDDNYLTEFIRVGLYGFVFNDEKHPVEGKEAYSGYKIIPEMAASEPVDVTEKVKAEHPEFNIPESATKGYAYTIDLNPKATWEDGTKIDADTYVYSMQKLLDPKLLNYRATDYYAQQLCIAGAEYYANQGQTKTISVNTVIKNDGLADLAAFLEKYKDTDMSLNWAYSFNKKYDPETKTWTEEGLTDEIVKTTIKPADLLNIYIEQAKANDGTEEDGTAYFCDEAYVDWTYPSDISYDTVGLYKSGDYQITMVLGKSLTGFNLLYSLTSNWIVYEDLYEANLKQTGDAWTSTYNTSVETTKS
;
A
#
# COMPACT_ATOMS: atom_id res chain seq x y z
N MET A 1 -8.62 -29.72 38.74
CA MET A 1 -8.46 -29.33 37.32
C MET A 1 -8.44 -27.81 37.24
N LYS A 2 -7.26 -27.21 37.06
CA LYS A 2 -7.02 -25.77 36.89
C LYS A 2 -6.38 -25.60 35.51
N LYS A 3 -6.95 -24.76 34.65
CA LYS A 3 -6.37 -24.36 33.36
C LYS A 3 -5.23 -23.35 33.61
N PRO A 4 -4.09 -23.42 32.91
CA PRO A 4 -3.03 -22.42 33.02
C PRO A 4 -3.43 -21.12 32.31
N ASN A 5 -2.96 -20.02 32.89
CA ASN A 5 -3.25 -18.63 32.58
C ASN A 5 -2.10 -18.09 31.73
N TYR A 6 -2.32 -17.79 30.45
CA TYR A 6 -1.29 -17.19 29.60
C TYR A 6 -1.32 -15.67 29.75
N SER A 7 -0.39 -15.16 30.56
CA SER A 7 -0.01 -13.75 30.64
C SER A 7 0.86 -13.42 29.42
N ALA A 8 0.31 -12.74 28.42
CA ALA A 8 1.07 -12.16 27.33
C ALA A 8 1.88 -10.96 27.85
N ASN A 9 3.22 -11.08 27.87
CA ASN A 9 4.09 -9.92 27.96
C ASN A 9 4.38 -9.40 26.53
N PRO A 10 4.33 -8.08 26.31
CA PRO A 10 4.59 -7.49 25.00
C PRO A 10 6.07 -7.57 24.64
N LEU A 11 6.36 -8.04 23.42
CA LEU A 11 7.69 -8.01 22.81
C LEU A 11 8.17 -6.56 22.66
N PRO A 12 9.44 -6.24 22.96
CA PRO A 12 9.99 -4.90 22.74
C PRO A 12 10.29 -4.66 21.24
N PRO A 13 10.22 -3.41 20.76
CA PRO A 13 10.53 -3.07 19.37
C PRO A 13 12.01 -3.32 19.06
N SER A 14 12.27 -4.10 18.02
CA SER A 14 13.60 -4.33 17.45
C SER A 14 14.18 -3.02 16.88
N ALA A 15 15.16 -2.45 17.59
CA ALA A 15 15.98 -1.37 17.12
C ALA A 15 16.99 -1.90 16.09
N ILE A 16 16.90 -1.43 14.84
CA ILE A 16 17.92 -1.67 13.81
C ILE A 16 19.16 -0.85 14.19
N LEU A 17 20.17 -1.54 14.69
CA LEU A 17 21.50 -1.01 14.94
C LEU A 17 22.35 -1.23 13.67
N HIS A 18 22.66 -0.17 12.92
CA HIS A 18 23.70 -0.22 11.89
C HIS A 18 25.02 0.30 12.49
N ALA A 19 25.93 -0.62 12.80
CA ALA A 19 27.34 -0.33 13.06
C ALA A 19 28.13 -0.53 11.76
N GLY A 20 28.90 0.49 11.36
CA GLY A 20 29.49 0.60 10.03
C GLY A 20 30.95 0.18 9.87
N MET A 21 31.40 0.28 8.62
CA MET A 21 32.78 0.51 8.15
C MET A 21 32.61 1.16 6.77
N GLY A 22 33.30 2.21 6.30
CA GLY A 22 34.57 2.81 6.66
C GLY A 22 35.22 3.25 5.35
N ARG A 23 35.05 4.50 4.92
CA ARG A 23 35.91 5.12 3.89
C ARG A 23 36.30 6.53 4.31
N LYS A 24 37.61 6.70 4.49
CA LYS A 24 38.30 7.94 4.82
C LYS A 24 38.23 8.91 3.63
N THR A 25 37.75 10.14 3.87
CA THR A 25 38.21 11.29 3.09
C THR A 25 38.26 12.55 3.96
N ARG A 26 39.48 13.07 4.07
CA ARG A 26 39.98 14.38 4.56
C ARG A 26 38.97 15.39 5.12
N ILE A 27 39.19 15.75 6.39
CA ILE A 27 38.71 16.96 7.06
C ILE A 27 39.56 18.16 6.58
N LEU A 28 38.93 19.18 6.02
CA LEU A 28 39.46 20.55 5.99
C LEU A 28 38.56 21.42 6.87
N LYS A 29 39.16 21.94 7.95
CA LYS A 29 38.59 22.90 8.89
C LYS A 29 38.32 24.23 8.18
N GLY A 30 37.13 24.77 8.37
CA GLY A 30 36.75 26.12 7.98
C GLY A 30 35.42 26.52 8.61
N GLU A 31 35.41 26.74 9.93
CA GLU A 31 34.30 27.44 10.58
C GLU A 31 34.22 28.88 10.07
N LYS A 32 33.07 29.26 9.51
CA LYS A 32 32.45 30.57 9.69
C LYS A 32 30.99 30.56 9.19
N THR A 33 30.08 30.61 10.15
CA THR A 33 28.74 31.24 10.09
C THR A 33 27.81 30.91 8.90
N MET A 34 26.80 30.07 9.15
CA MET A 34 25.50 30.20 8.49
C MET A 34 24.38 29.65 9.38
N LYS A 35 23.87 30.50 10.28
CA LYS A 35 22.53 30.33 10.85
C LYS A 35 21.52 30.75 9.77
N LYS A 36 20.49 29.92 9.54
CA LYS A 36 19.29 30.15 8.72
C LYS A 36 19.45 30.04 7.19
N VAL A 37 19.56 28.82 6.64
CA VAL A 37 18.97 28.45 5.33
C VAL A 37 18.84 26.92 5.27
N LEU A 38 17.72 26.34 5.74
CA LEU A 38 17.24 25.03 5.26
C LEU A 38 15.81 24.73 5.77
N THR A 39 14.82 25.49 5.32
CA THR A 39 13.39 25.14 5.53
C THR A 39 12.53 25.80 4.46
N GLY A 40 12.71 25.43 3.19
CA GLY A 40 11.94 26.06 2.12
C GLY A 40 12.23 25.53 0.74
N LEU A 41 11.98 24.24 0.50
CA LEU A 41 11.99 23.68 -0.87
C LEU A 41 10.91 22.60 -1.13
N VAL A 42 10.02 22.31 -0.18
CA VAL A 42 8.87 21.40 -0.41
C VAL A 42 7.51 22.11 -0.26
N ALA A 43 7.49 23.38 0.16
CA ALA A 43 6.27 24.20 0.23
C ALA A 43 6.10 25.17 -0.98
N GLY A 44 6.89 24.99 -2.05
CA GLY A 44 7.04 25.99 -3.11
C GLY A 44 6.18 25.81 -4.37
N LEU A 45 5.47 24.69 -4.53
CA LEU A 45 4.75 24.39 -5.79
C LEU A 45 3.23 24.58 -5.72
N LEU A 46 2.61 24.56 -4.53
CA LEU A 46 1.18 24.85 -4.36
C LEU A 46 0.85 26.31 -3.99
N ALA A 47 1.87 27.16 -3.78
CA ALA A 47 1.70 28.57 -3.45
C ALA A 47 2.03 29.53 -4.61
N ALA A 48 2.20 29.03 -5.84
CA ALA A 48 2.63 29.82 -7.01
C ALA A 48 1.50 30.18 -8.00
N SER A 49 0.22 30.05 -7.63
CA SER A 49 -0.92 30.42 -8.49
C SER A 49 -1.70 31.65 -8.03
N MET A 50 -1.22 32.40 -7.03
CA MET A 50 -1.80 33.71 -6.66
C MET A 50 -0.76 34.82 -6.70
N LEU A 51 -0.28 35.16 -7.90
CA LEU A 51 0.26 36.48 -8.23
C LEU A 51 0.66 36.49 -9.71
N LEU A 52 -0.15 37.16 -10.54
CA LEU A 52 0.18 37.81 -11.82
C LEU A 52 -1.15 38.46 -12.25
N MET A 53 -1.30 39.78 -12.35
CA MET A 53 -0.56 40.66 -13.26
C MET A 53 -0.67 42.11 -12.75
N THR A 54 0.46 42.75 -12.49
CA THR A 54 0.56 44.22 -12.52
C THR A 54 0.78 44.62 -13.98
N ALA A 55 -0.30 45.01 -14.67
CA ALA A 55 -0.16 45.81 -15.87
C ALA A 55 0.30 47.21 -15.46
N CYS A 56 1.35 47.71 -16.11
CA CYS A 56 1.82 49.07 -15.93
C CYS A 56 0.72 50.06 -16.31
N ASP A 57 0.23 50.83 -15.35
CA ASP A 57 0.05 52.27 -15.57
C ASP A 57 0.08 53.01 -14.23
N GLY A 58 0.77 54.14 -14.21
CA GLY A 58 1.08 54.87 -12.99
C GLY A 58 -0.12 55.62 -12.44
N ASN A 59 -0.53 55.32 -11.20
CA ASN A 59 -0.89 56.35 -10.24
C ASN A 59 -0.83 55.85 -8.80
N LYS A 60 -0.43 56.74 -7.90
CA LYS A 60 -0.25 56.47 -6.47
C LYS A 60 -1.61 56.39 -5.75
N ASP A 61 -1.58 55.70 -4.61
CA ASP A 61 -2.58 55.64 -3.54
C ASP A 61 -3.81 54.73 -3.78
N ASN A 62 -3.77 53.50 -3.24
CA ASN A 62 -4.87 53.02 -2.40
C ASN A 62 -4.50 51.78 -1.58
N LYS A 63 -4.93 51.76 -0.30
CA LYS A 63 -5.02 50.54 0.52
C LYS A 63 -6.18 49.72 -0.04
N ASP A 64 -5.92 48.55 -0.60
CA ASP A 64 -7.00 47.66 -1.03
C ASP A 64 -6.78 46.22 -0.55
N THR A 65 -7.42 45.91 0.57
CA THR A 65 -7.82 44.55 0.96
C THR A 65 -8.91 44.09 -0.01
N SER A 66 -8.53 43.66 -1.21
CA SER A 66 -9.48 43.09 -2.17
C SER A 66 -9.37 41.55 -2.21
N SER A 67 -10.36 40.91 -1.60
CA SER A 67 -10.77 39.55 -1.97
C SER A 67 -11.34 39.65 -3.39
N GLY A 68 -10.52 39.37 -4.40
CA GLY A 68 -10.93 39.46 -5.81
C GLY A 68 -12.14 38.57 -6.10
N SER A 69 -13.24 39.17 -6.56
CA SER A 69 -14.37 38.42 -7.08
C SER A 69 -13.98 37.76 -8.41
N VAL A 70 -14.11 36.44 -8.50
CA VAL A 70 -13.93 35.71 -9.76
C VAL A 70 -15.07 36.08 -10.70
N ASP A 71 -14.73 36.68 -11.83
CA ASP A 71 -15.68 37.02 -12.89
C ASP A 71 -15.99 35.75 -13.69
N THR A 72 -17.13 35.12 -13.38
CA THR A 72 -17.57 33.85 -13.99
C THR A 72 -17.94 33.98 -15.48
N THR A 73 -17.92 35.19 -16.05
CA THR A 73 -18.15 35.41 -17.48
C THR A 73 -16.86 35.37 -18.30
N LYS A 74 -15.70 35.37 -17.65
CA LYS A 74 -14.38 35.31 -18.30
C LYS A 74 -13.81 33.89 -18.25
N SER A 75 -13.28 33.43 -19.37
CA SER A 75 -12.46 32.22 -19.41
C SER A 75 -11.02 32.57 -19.03
N TYR A 76 -10.44 31.76 -18.14
CA TYR A 76 -9.05 31.86 -17.73
C TYR A 76 -8.31 30.63 -18.25
N THR A 77 -7.12 30.83 -18.80
CA THR A 77 -6.26 29.73 -19.27
C THR A 77 -4.97 29.74 -18.45
N TYR A 78 -4.74 28.66 -17.72
CA TYR A 78 -3.45 28.38 -17.11
C TYR A 78 -2.60 27.59 -18.10
N LYS A 79 -1.37 28.05 -18.36
CA LYS A 79 -0.41 27.36 -19.23
C LYS A 79 0.71 26.80 -18.35
N ASP A 80 0.89 25.49 -18.41
CA ASP A 80 1.92 24.78 -17.70
C ASP A 80 2.81 24.00 -18.68
N SER A 81 3.96 23.51 -18.21
CA SER A 81 4.89 22.68 -18.99
C SER A 81 5.49 21.57 -18.16
N VAL A 82 5.50 20.36 -18.70
CA VAL A 82 6.14 19.17 -18.14
C VAL A 82 7.35 18.76 -18.98
N SER A 83 8.35 18.14 -18.36
CA SER A 83 9.52 17.61 -19.08
C SER A 83 9.20 16.38 -19.93
N THR A 84 8.20 15.61 -19.51
CA THR A 84 7.70 14.43 -20.20
C THR A 84 6.18 14.47 -20.20
N MET A 85 5.54 14.16 -21.33
CA MET A 85 4.08 14.04 -21.39
C MET A 85 3.66 12.71 -20.76
N THR A 86 2.61 12.74 -19.94
CA THR A 86 2.00 11.52 -19.41
C THR A 86 1.48 10.64 -20.55
N SER A 87 1.61 9.32 -20.39
CA SER A 87 1.14 8.34 -21.38
C SER A 87 0.21 7.28 -20.78
N ASN A 88 0.07 7.26 -19.45
CA ASN A 88 -0.74 6.29 -18.73
C ASN A 88 -1.13 6.84 -17.34
N TRP A 89 -2.31 7.44 -17.23
CA TRP A 89 -2.89 7.93 -15.96
C TRP A 89 -4.01 7.01 -15.45
N ASN A 90 -3.95 5.73 -15.79
CA ASN A 90 -4.90 4.72 -15.34
C ASN A 90 -4.68 4.43 -13.85
N PRO A 91 -5.71 4.57 -12.98
CA PRO A 91 -5.59 4.23 -11.55
C PRO A 91 -5.03 2.84 -11.27
N HIS A 92 -5.22 1.88 -12.19
CA HIS A 92 -4.81 0.50 -11.99
C HIS A 92 -3.38 0.21 -12.46
N THR A 93 -2.78 1.09 -13.28
CA THR A 93 -1.50 0.79 -13.98
C THR A 93 -0.52 1.96 -14.13
N TYR A 94 -0.81 3.17 -13.64
CA TYR A 94 0.12 4.33 -13.73
C TYR A 94 1.38 4.12 -12.86
N GLN A 95 2.61 4.24 -13.37
CA GLN A 95 3.84 3.85 -12.62
C GLN A 95 4.76 4.99 -12.21
N THR A 96 4.80 6.05 -13.02
CA THR A 96 5.83 7.08 -12.88
C THR A 96 5.27 8.37 -12.29
N GLU A 97 6.16 9.27 -11.89
CA GLU A 97 5.78 10.62 -11.48
C GLU A 97 5.15 11.39 -12.64
N ASP A 98 5.70 11.24 -13.85
CA ASP A 98 5.15 11.81 -15.09
C ASP A 98 3.73 11.30 -15.36
N ASP A 99 3.47 10.02 -15.12
CA ASP A 99 2.13 9.43 -15.24
C ASP A 99 1.12 10.07 -14.29
N ASN A 100 1.57 10.42 -13.08
CA ASN A 100 0.72 10.92 -12.01
C ASN A 100 0.31 12.39 -12.18
N TYR A 101 0.95 13.15 -13.09
CA TYR A 101 0.69 14.58 -13.27
C TYR A 101 -0.80 14.90 -13.49
N LEU A 102 -1.49 14.14 -14.35
CA LEU A 102 -2.92 14.39 -14.61
C LEU A 102 -3.83 13.98 -13.45
N THR A 103 -3.41 13.02 -12.62
CA THR A 103 -4.24 12.44 -11.54
C THR A 103 -4.89 13.48 -10.67
N GLU A 104 -4.14 14.50 -10.25
CA GLU A 104 -4.60 15.54 -9.32
C GLU A 104 -5.68 16.46 -9.92
N PHE A 105 -5.85 16.46 -11.25
CA PHE A 105 -6.80 17.31 -11.96
C PHE A 105 -8.07 16.58 -12.40
N ILE A 106 -7.98 15.27 -12.61
CA ILE A 106 -9.07 14.45 -13.17
C ILE A 106 -9.57 13.36 -12.23
N ARG A 107 -8.97 13.19 -11.05
CA ARG A 107 -9.38 12.21 -10.04
C ARG A 107 -9.37 12.83 -8.66
N VAL A 108 -10.34 12.43 -7.85
CA VAL A 108 -10.51 12.93 -6.48
C VAL A 108 -10.69 11.75 -5.53
N GLY A 109 -10.02 11.81 -4.38
CA GLY A 109 -10.12 10.82 -3.31
C GLY A 109 -11.45 10.85 -2.57
N LEU A 110 -11.64 9.93 -1.62
CA LEU A 110 -12.76 10.01 -0.68
C LEU A 110 -12.61 11.22 0.26
N TYR A 111 -11.37 11.53 0.65
CA TYR A 111 -11.04 12.62 1.56
C TYR A 111 -9.89 13.48 1.05
N GLY A 112 -10.05 14.80 1.14
CA GLY A 112 -9.02 15.80 0.85
C GLY A 112 -8.41 16.40 2.13
N PHE A 113 -7.17 16.85 2.03
CA PHE A 113 -6.44 17.50 3.13
C PHE A 113 -6.02 18.91 2.70
N VAL A 114 -6.47 19.91 3.45
CA VAL A 114 -6.00 21.29 3.32
C VAL A 114 -5.35 21.74 4.61
N PHE A 115 -4.40 22.68 4.54
CA PHE A 115 -3.85 23.25 5.77
C PHE A 115 -4.96 23.90 6.59
N ASN A 116 -4.85 23.81 7.92
CA ASN A 116 -5.78 24.49 8.83
C ASN A 116 -5.47 26.00 8.89
N ASP A 117 -5.58 26.68 7.76
CA ASP A 117 -5.39 28.12 7.64
C ASP A 117 -6.58 28.90 8.24
N GLU A 118 -6.56 30.23 8.08
CA GLU A 118 -7.64 31.11 8.56
C GLU A 118 -9.00 30.82 7.91
N LYS A 119 -9.02 30.23 6.70
CA LYS A 119 -10.25 29.86 5.98
C LYS A 119 -10.75 28.46 6.35
N HIS A 120 -9.87 27.61 6.85
CA HIS A 120 -10.15 26.23 7.23
C HIS A 120 -9.77 25.96 8.69
N PRO A 121 -10.32 26.70 9.67
CA PRO A 121 -9.92 26.56 11.06
C PRO A 121 -10.23 25.16 11.58
N VAL A 122 -9.34 24.66 12.44
CA VAL A 122 -9.53 23.43 13.21
C VAL A 122 -9.50 23.82 14.68
N GLU A 123 -10.57 23.49 15.41
CA GLU A 123 -10.71 23.82 16.82
C GLU A 123 -9.52 23.29 17.63
N GLY A 124 -8.96 24.14 18.49
CA GLY A 124 -7.81 23.79 19.34
C GLY A 124 -6.47 23.71 18.61
N LYS A 125 -6.37 24.16 17.34
CA LYS A 125 -5.11 24.21 16.59
C LYS A 125 -4.81 25.61 16.06
N GLU A 126 -3.56 26.04 16.23
CA GLU A 126 -3.03 27.26 15.62
C GLU A 126 -3.01 27.14 14.08
N ALA A 127 -3.10 28.27 13.37
CA ALA A 127 -3.07 28.27 11.91
C ALA A 127 -1.80 27.59 11.36
N TYR A 128 -1.95 26.79 10.30
CA TYR A 128 -0.87 26.02 9.65
C TYR A 128 -0.14 25.01 10.55
N SER A 129 -0.70 24.65 11.71
CA SER A 129 -0.14 23.60 12.58
C SER A 129 -0.65 22.19 12.29
N GLY A 130 -1.53 22.03 11.30
CA GLY A 130 -2.04 20.74 10.86
C GLY A 130 -2.94 20.85 9.63
N TYR A 131 -3.87 19.90 9.52
CA TYR A 131 -4.77 19.79 8.38
C TYR A 131 -6.23 19.85 8.81
N LYS A 132 -7.04 20.51 7.99
CA LYS A 132 -8.49 20.31 7.93
C LYS A 132 -8.74 19.21 6.89
N ILE A 133 -9.45 18.17 7.32
CA ILE A 133 -9.87 17.08 6.44
C ILE A 133 -11.26 17.44 5.90
N ILE A 134 -11.44 17.24 4.60
CA ILE A 134 -12.67 17.57 3.87
C ILE A 134 -13.15 16.31 3.16
N PRO A 135 -14.37 15.82 3.42
CA PRO A 135 -14.99 14.80 2.58
C PRO A 135 -15.17 15.34 1.16
N GLU A 136 -14.68 14.60 0.16
CA GLU A 136 -14.81 14.98 -1.25
C GLU A 136 -15.75 14.01 -1.98
N MET A 137 -15.25 12.82 -2.34
CA MET A 137 -16.09 11.76 -2.87
C MET A 137 -16.86 11.01 -1.77
N ALA A 138 -16.49 11.19 -0.50
CA ALA A 138 -17.31 10.82 0.65
C ALA A 138 -18.26 11.96 1.05
N ALA A 139 -19.40 11.62 1.66
CA ALA A 139 -20.35 12.58 2.22
C ALA A 139 -20.01 12.98 3.68
N SER A 140 -19.25 12.15 4.39
CA SER A 140 -18.96 12.29 5.82
C SER A 140 -17.65 11.57 6.19
N GLU A 141 -17.16 11.79 7.42
CA GLU A 141 -16.08 10.99 8.01
C GLU A 141 -16.48 9.51 8.11
N PRO A 142 -15.53 8.57 7.97
CA PRO A 142 -15.83 7.15 8.00
C PRO A 142 -16.27 6.73 9.40
N VAL A 143 -17.29 5.87 9.47
CA VAL A 143 -17.82 5.34 10.73
C VAL A 143 -17.18 4.00 11.01
N ASP A 144 -16.49 3.87 12.14
CA ASP A 144 -15.93 2.58 12.58
C ASP A 144 -17.06 1.61 12.95
N VAL A 145 -17.11 0.48 12.25
CA VAL A 145 -18.11 -0.57 12.40
C VAL A 145 -17.46 -1.92 12.75
N THR A 146 -16.24 -1.89 13.31
CA THR A 146 -15.43 -3.08 13.60
C THR A 146 -16.19 -4.15 14.38
N GLU A 147 -16.86 -3.79 15.49
CA GLU A 147 -17.62 -4.76 16.29
C GLU A 147 -18.80 -5.37 15.53
N LYS A 148 -19.52 -4.55 14.76
CA LYS A 148 -20.65 -5.00 13.94
C LYS A 148 -20.18 -6.00 12.87
N VAL A 149 -19.16 -5.63 12.10
CA VAL A 149 -18.61 -6.47 11.03
C VAL A 149 -17.97 -7.74 11.58
N LYS A 150 -17.25 -7.68 12.70
CA LYS A 150 -16.69 -8.87 13.36
C LYS A 150 -17.76 -9.89 13.73
N ALA A 151 -18.96 -9.43 14.11
CA ALA A 151 -20.09 -10.31 14.45
C ALA A 151 -20.84 -10.82 13.21
N GLU A 152 -21.05 -9.97 12.21
CA GLU A 152 -21.85 -10.29 11.01
C GLU A 152 -21.05 -11.02 9.93
N HIS A 153 -19.73 -10.83 9.88
CA HIS A 153 -18.82 -11.32 8.84
C HIS A 153 -17.56 -12.00 9.44
N PRO A 154 -17.71 -13.15 10.12
CA PRO A 154 -16.60 -13.87 10.73
C PRO A 154 -15.52 -14.31 9.72
N GLU A 155 -15.86 -14.43 8.44
CA GLU A 155 -14.95 -14.79 7.35
C GLU A 155 -13.78 -13.83 7.17
N PHE A 156 -13.90 -12.57 7.60
CA PHE A 156 -12.80 -11.59 7.53
C PHE A 156 -11.75 -11.76 8.63
N ASN A 157 -11.96 -12.68 9.58
CA ASN A 157 -11.00 -13.02 10.64
C ASN A 157 -10.51 -11.82 11.45
N ILE A 158 -11.38 -10.84 11.71
CA ILE A 158 -11.07 -9.72 12.61
C ILE A 158 -10.72 -10.30 14.00
N PRO A 159 -9.58 -9.91 14.63
CA PRO A 159 -9.18 -10.48 15.91
C PRO A 159 -10.28 -10.32 16.98
N GLU A 160 -10.52 -11.38 17.78
CA GLU A 160 -11.57 -11.36 18.82
C GLU A 160 -11.45 -10.16 19.76
N SER A 161 -10.22 -9.78 20.10
CA SER A 161 -9.89 -8.65 20.98
C SER A 161 -10.03 -7.27 20.33
N ALA A 162 -10.20 -7.19 19.01
CA ALA A 162 -10.29 -5.93 18.28
C ALA A 162 -11.68 -5.31 18.43
N THR A 163 -11.73 -4.07 18.93
CA THR A 163 -12.98 -3.32 19.10
C THR A 163 -13.16 -2.15 18.13
N LYS A 164 -12.09 -1.80 17.39
CA LYS A 164 -12.02 -0.70 16.43
C LYS A 164 -10.85 -0.90 15.47
N GLY A 165 -10.82 -0.14 14.38
CA GLY A 165 -9.68 -0.07 13.48
C GLY A 165 -9.67 -1.05 12.33
N TYR A 166 -10.66 -1.93 12.21
CA TYR A 166 -10.67 -3.01 11.21
C TYR A 166 -11.81 -2.89 10.21
N ALA A 167 -12.89 -2.17 10.49
CA ALA A 167 -13.95 -1.99 9.50
C ALA A 167 -14.55 -0.60 9.57
N TYR A 168 -14.81 -0.02 8.39
CA TYR A 168 -15.32 1.33 8.22
C TYR A 168 -16.45 1.36 7.21
N THR A 169 -17.58 1.95 7.60
CA THR A 169 -18.63 2.35 6.66
C THR A 169 -18.36 3.77 6.20
N ILE A 170 -18.42 3.98 4.89
CA ILE A 170 -18.19 5.26 4.22
C ILE A 170 -19.45 5.62 3.45
N ASP A 171 -20.09 6.72 3.84
CA ASP A 171 -21.15 7.33 3.05
C ASP A 171 -20.50 8.05 1.87
N LEU A 172 -20.96 7.73 0.65
CA LEU A 172 -20.50 8.34 -0.60
C LEU A 172 -21.27 9.62 -0.89
N ASN A 173 -20.62 10.57 -1.56
CA ASN A 173 -21.23 11.82 -1.97
C ASN A 173 -22.29 11.59 -3.08
N PRO A 174 -23.59 11.77 -2.83
CA PRO A 174 -24.64 11.50 -3.82
C PRO A 174 -24.65 12.49 -4.99
N LYS A 175 -23.87 13.57 -4.90
CA LYS A 175 -23.69 14.55 -5.97
C LYS A 175 -22.51 14.20 -6.88
N ALA A 176 -21.67 13.24 -6.51
CA ALA A 176 -20.55 12.81 -7.33
C ALA A 176 -21.06 12.23 -8.66
N THR A 177 -20.52 12.75 -9.76
CA THR A 177 -20.83 12.32 -11.12
C THR A 177 -19.56 12.39 -11.95
N TRP A 178 -19.46 11.49 -12.92
CA TRP A 178 -18.57 11.65 -14.05
C TRP A 178 -18.93 12.92 -14.85
N GLU A 179 -18.01 13.41 -15.69
CA GLU A 179 -18.21 14.63 -16.49
C GLU A 179 -19.48 14.62 -17.37
N ASP A 180 -20.01 13.45 -17.73
CA ASP A 180 -21.24 13.28 -18.53
C ASP A 180 -22.52 13.27 -17.68
N GLY A 181 -22.39 13.40 -16.36
CA GLY A 181 -23.50 13.38 -15.40
C GLY A 181 -23.86 11.98 -14.88
N THR A 182 -23.21 10.93 -15.35
CA THR A 182 -23.36 9.56 -14.82
C THR A 182 -23.00 9.53 -13.36
N LYS A 183 -23.83 8.89 -12.53
CA LYS A 183 -23.64 8.86 -11.08
C LYS A 183 -22.45 7.99 -10.70
N ILE A 184 -21.75 8.42 -9.66
CA ILE A 184 -20.72 7.60 -9.00
C ILE A 184 -21.33 7.14 -7.68
N ASP A 185 -21.57 5.84 -7.58
CA ASP A 185 -22.27 5.18 -6.47
C ASP A 185 -21.46 3.98 -5.95
N ALA A 186 -22.02 3.22 -5.01
CA ALA A 186 -21.32 2.10 -4.40
C ALA A 186 -20.94 1.00 -5.42
N ASP A 187 -21.74 0.79 -6.46
CA ASP A 187 -21.46 -0.19 -7.50
C ASP A 187 -20.19 0.21 -8.29
N THR A 188 -19.99 1.50 -8.55
CA THR A 188 -18.76 2.02 -9.18
C THR A 188 -17.50 1.66 -8.39
N TYR A 189 -17.52 1.83 -7.06
CA TYR A 189 -16.37 1.53 -6.20
C TYR A 189 -16.09 0.03 -6.12
N VAL A 190 -17.13 -0.79 -6.00
CA VAL A 190 -17.01 -2.25 -5.90
C VAL A 190 -16.50 -2.84 -7.23
N TYR A 191 -17.12 -2.48 -8.35
CA TYR A 191 -16.69 -2.90 -9.69
C TYR A 191 -15.21 -2.56 -9.93
N SER A 192 -14.83 -1.32 -9.64
CA SER A 192 -13.47 -0.85 -9.91
C SER A 192 -12.43 -1.61 -9.09
N MET A 193 -12.71 -1.89 -7.80
CA MET A 193 -11.83 -2.72 -6.98
C MET A 193 -11.78 -4.17 -7.45
N GLN A 194 -12.92 -4.73 -7.88
CA GLN A 194 -12.96 -6.07 -8.45
C GLN A 194 -12.08 -6.19 -9.69
N LYS A 195 -12.09 -5.20 -10.59
CA LYS A 195 -11.21 -5.15 -11.76
C LYS A 195 -9.75 -4.89 -11.39
N LEU A 196 -9.51 -4.01 -10.43
CA LEU A 196 -8.17 -3.73 -9.93
C LEU A 196 -7.52 -5.01 -9.39
N LEU A 197 -8.25 -5.79 -8.60
CA LEU A 197 -7.75 -7.02 -7.99
C LEU A 197 -7.92 -8.26 -8.88
N ASP A 198 -8.46 -8.16 -10.09
CA ASP A 198 -8.64 -9.34 -10.95
C ASP A 198 -7.26 -9.94 -11.30
N PRO A 199 -6.99 -11.22 -10.94
CA PRO A 199 -5.70 -11.87 -11.20
C PRO A 199 -5.35 -11.93 -12.69
N LYS A 200 -6.33 -11.82 -13.58
CA LYS A 200 -6.11 -11.84 -15.03
C LYS A 200 -5.68 -10.48 -15.58
N LEU A 201 -5.87 -9.38 -14.85
CA LEU A 201 -5.70 -8.02 -15.37
C LEU A 201 -4.30 -7.41 -15.18
N LEU A 202 -3.32 -8.15 -14.65
CA LEU A 202 -1.92 -7.69 -14.44
C LEU A 202 -1.78 -6.29 -13.80
N ASN A 203 -2.78 -5.89 -13.03
CA ASN A 203 -2.81 -4.57 -12.40
C ASN A 203 -1.87 -4.56 -11.21
N TYR A 204 -0.65 -4.08 -11.42
CA TYR A 204 0.36 -4.10 -10.36
C TYR A 204 -0.03 -3.22 -9.15
N ARG A 205 -0.89 -2.20 -9.36
CA ARG A 205 -1.46 -1.34 -8.31
C ARG A 205 -2.38 -2.10 -7.35
N ALA A 206 -2.80 -3.33 -7.65
CA ALA A 206 -3.50 -4.19 -6.69
C ALA A 206 -2.72 -4.31 -5.36
N THR A 207 -1.38 -4.32 -5.44
CA THR A 207 -0.48 -4.36 -4.28
C THR A 207 -0.72 -3.23 -3.29
N ASP A 208 -1.15 -2.05 -3.77
CA ASP A 208 -1.42 -0.88 -2.93
C ASP A 208 -2.60 -1.10 -1.97
N TYR A 209 -3.44 -2.11 -2.26
CA TYR A 209 -4.66 -2.42 -1.50
C TYR A 209 -4.59 -3.72 -0.70
N TYR A 210 -3.55 -4.54 -0.91
CA TYR A 210 -3.38 -5.77 -0.12
C TYR A 210 -2.06 -5.86 0.67
N ALA A 211 -1.02 -5.11 0.30
CA ALA A 211 0.30 -5.21 0.96
C ALA A 211 0.69 -3.96 1.75
N GLN A 212 0.19 -2.78 1.37
CA GLN A 212 0.57 -1.51 1.98
C GLN A 212 -0.16 -1.25 3.30
N GLN A 213 -0.04 -0.05 3.87
CA GLN A 213 -0.71 0.31 5.14
C GLN A 213 -2.22 0.11 5.06
N LEU A 214 -2.82 0.50 3.94
CA LEU A 214 -4.17 0.09 3.58
C LEU A 214 -4.12 -1.34 3.04
N CYS A 215 -4.64 -2.28 3.82
CA CYS A 215 -4.70 -3.69 3.46
C CYS A 215 -6.14 -4.14 3.62
N ILE A 216 -6.84 -4.36 2.50
CA ILE A 216 -8.22 -4.83 2.46
C ILE A 216 -8.22 -6.34 2.75
N ALA A 217 -9.09 -6.78 3.66
CA ALA A 217 -9.20 -8.19 4.02
C ALA A 217 -9.52 -9.03 2.77
N GLY A 218 -8.85 -10.18 2.60
CA GLY A 218 -9.06 -11.10 1.47
C GLY A 218 -8.57 -10.62 0.10
N ALA A 219 -8.19 -9.35 -0.07
CA ALA A 219 -7.75 -8.80 -1.35
C ALA A 219 -6.49 -9.49 -1.89
N GLU A 220 -5.55 -9.87 -1.03
CA GLU A 220 -4.34 -10.58 -1.44
C GLU A 220 -4.66 -11.94 -2.06
N TYR A 221 -5.54 -12.70 -1.40
CA TYR A 221 -5.92 -14.03 -1.86
C TYR A 221 -6.67 -13.95 -3.19
N TYR A 222 -7.62 -13.01 -3.31
CA TYR A 222 -8.36 -12.80 -4.56
C TYR A 222 -7.42 -12.37 -5.71
N ALA A 223 -6.49 -11.45 -5.46
CA ALA A 223 -5.58 -10.93 -6.49
C ALA A 223 -4.50 -11.92 -6.94
N ASN A 224 -4.12 -12.85 -6.07
CA ASN A 224 -3.08 -13.83 -6.35
C ASN A 224 -3.64 -15.25 -6.57
N GLN A 225 -4.96 -15.42 -6.65
CA GLN A 225 -5.58 -16.74 -6.76
C GLN A 225 -5.00 -17.57 -7.91
N GLY A 226 -4.70 -18.84 -7.64
CA GLY A 226 -4.05 -19.75 -8.58
C GLY A 226 -2.58 -19.45 -8.91
N GLN A 227 -1.98 -18.37 -8.39
CA GLN A 227 -0.55 -18.10 -8.57
C GLN A 227 0.30 -18.87 -7.56
N THR A 228 1.46 -19.32 -8.00
CA THR A 228 2.49 -19.90 -7.12
C THR A 228 3.50 -18.82 -6.73
N LYS A 229 3.76 -18.68 -5.43
CA LYS A 229 4.81 -17.80 -4.89
C LYS A 229 5.76 -18.59 -4.00
N THR A 230 7.03 -18.22 -4.03
CA THR A 230 8.03 -18.70 -3.08
C THR A 230 7.88 -17.91 -1.78
N ILE A 231 7.41 -18.55 -0.71
CA ILE A 231 7.12 -17.92 0.60
C ILE A 231 7.79 -18.68 1.75
N SER A 232 8.02 -18.00 2.87
CA SER A 232 8.72 -18.61 4.01
C SER A 232 7.91 -19.72 4.67
N VAL A 233 8.58 -20.67 5.32
CA VAL A 233 7.95 -21.76 6.08
C VAL A 233 6.92 -21.22 7.08
N ASN A 234 7.26 -20.16 7.82
CA ASN A 234 6.36 -19.52 8.78
C ASN A 234 5.07 -18.99 8.11
N THR A 235 5.20 -18.47 6.88
CA THR A 235 4.04 -18.01 6.10
C THR A 235 3.20 -19.19 5.63
N VAL A 236 3.81 -20.29 5.18
CA VAL A 236 3.09 -21.52 4.80
C VAL A 236 2.31 -22.09 5.98
N ILE A 237 2.92 -22.19 7.16
CA ILE A 237 2.27 -22.67 8.38
C ILE A 237 0.98 -21.88 8.65
N LYS A 238 1.04 -20.55 8.54
CA LYS A 238 -0.11 -19.66 8.73
C LYS A 238 -1.16 -19.84 7.63
N ASN A 239 -0.75 -19.78 6.37
CA ASN A 239 -1.66 -19.85 5.21
C ASN A 239 -2.41 -21.18 5.13
N ASP A 240 -1.76 -22.27 5.50
CA ASP A 240 -2.36 -23.60 5.50
C ASP A 240 -3.09 -23.94 6.82
N GLY A 241 -3.07 -23.04 7.81
CA GLY A 241 -3.67 -23.28 9.12
C GLY A 241 -3.03 -24.47 9.87
N LEU A 242 -1.72 -24.68 9.69
CA LEU A 242 -0.99 -25.77 10.35
C LEU A 242 -0.78 -25.43 11.83
N ALA A 243 -0.88 -26.44 12.68
CA ALA A 243 -0.77 -26.26 14.13
C ALA A 243 0.63 -25.80 14.57
N ASP A 244 1.67 -26.32 13.92
CA ASP A 244 3.07 -26.08 14.26
C ASP A 244 4.02 -26.47 13.11
N LEU A 245 5.32 -26.32 13.36
CA LEU A 245 6.39 -26.72 12.44
C LEU A 245 6.39 -28.23 12.18
N ALA A 246 6.00 -29.08 13.14
CA ALA A 246 5.96 -30.53 12.92
C ALA A 246 4.90 -30.91 11.88
N ALA A 247 3.73 -30.27 11.92
CA ALA A 247 2.70 -30.43 10.90
C ALA A 247 3.18 -29.96 9.51
N PHE A 248 3.98 -28.89 9.45
CA PHE A 248 4.64 -28.47 8.20
C PHE A 248 5.62 -29.52 7.69
N LEU A 249 6.53 -30.00 8.55
CA LEU A 249 7.54 -30.98 8.15
C LEU A 249 6.91 -32.27 7.62
N GLU A 250 5.78 -32.72 8.19
CA GLU A 250 5.05 -33.89 7.67
C GLU A 250 4.35 -33.60 6.34
N LYS A 251 3.62 -32.48 6.24
CA LYS A 251 2.87 -32.13 5.02
C LYS A 251 3.78 -31.86 3.82
N TYR A 252 4.94 -31.25 4.06
CA TYR A 252 5.88 -30.80 3.02
C TYR A 252 7.13 -31.68 2.93
N LYS A 253 7.18 -32.85 3.57
CA LYS A 253 8.39 -33.69 3.72
C LYS A 253 9.16 -34.00 2.43
N ASP A 254 8.47 -34.10 1.30
CA ASP A 254 9.06 -34.44 0.00
C ASP A 254 9.26 -33.22 -0.91
N THR A 255 8.97 -32.01 -0.44
CA THR A 255 9.05 -30.77 -1.22
C THR A 255 10.48 -30.27 -1.32
N ASP A 256 10.88 -29.80 -2.50
CA ASP A 256 12.14 -29.07 -2.67
C ASP A 256 12.02 -27.68 -2.02
N MET A 257 13.06 -27.30 -1.27
CA MET A 257 13.10 -26.03 -0.55
C MET A 257 13.81 -24.97 -1.38
N SER A 258 13.69 -23.70 -0.99
CA SER A 258 14.53 -22.61 -1.47
C SER A 258 15.06 -21.80 -0.29
N LEU A 259 16.22 -21.16 -0.45
CA LEU A 259 16.81 -20.26 0.54
C LEU A 259 17.86 -19.36 -0.11
N ASN A 260 18.21 -18.28 0.58
CA ASN A 260 19.31 -17.41 0.20
C ASN A 260 20.55 -17.77 1.02
N TRP A 261 21.47 -18.54 0.42
CA TRP A 261 22.68 -19.03 1.10
C TRP A 261 23.60 -17.90 1.60
N ALA A 262 23.71 -16.81 0.84
CA ALA A 262 24.54 -15.68 1.22
C ALA A 262 23.98 -14.98 2.46
N TYR A 263 22.66 -14.82 2.51
CA TYR A 263 21.96 -14.23 3.65
C TYR A 263 21.95 -15.15 4.88
N SER A 264 21.52 -16.42 4.72
CA SER A 264 21.29 -17.32 5.84
C SER A 264 22.57 -17.80 6.53
N PHE A 265 23.61 -18.08 5.76
CA PHE A 265 24.83 -18.71 6.29
C PHE A 265 26.13 -18.07 5.82
N ASN A 266 26.06 -17.14 4.85
CA ASN A 266 27.20 -16.60 4.13
C ASN A 266 28.13 -17.70 3.54
N LYS A 267 27.57 -18.90 3.33
CA LYS A 267 28.19 -20.12 2.83
C LYS A 267 27.11 -21.00 2.21
N LYS A 268 27.46 -21.73 1.16
CA LYS A 268 26.58 -22.70 0.51
C LYS A 268 26.89 -24.10 1.01
N TYR A 269 25.86 -24.85 1.39
CA TYR A 269 26.00 -26.26 1.76
C TYR A 269 25.82 -27.15 0.53
N ASP A 270 26.75 -28.08 0.34
CA ASP A 270 26.64 -29.15 -0.66
C ASP A 270 26.13 -30.43 0.01
N PRO A 271 24.91 -30.89 -0.32
CA PRO A 271 24.34 -32.09 0.29
C PRO A 271 24.99 -33.40 -0.15
N GLU A 272 25.68 -33.43 -1.30
CA GLU A 272 26.35 -34.64 -1.79
C GLU A 272 27.65 -34.87 -1.03
N THR A 273 28.46 -33.82 -0.89
CA THR A 273 29.76 -33.89 -0.19
C THR A 273 29.66 -33.60 1.30
N LYS A 274 28.53 -33.04 1.76
CA LYS A 274 28.29 -32.57 3.14
C LYS A 274 29.31 -31.52 3.58
N THR A 275 29.68 -30.63 2.66
CA THR A 275 30.67 -29.56 2.90
C THR A 275 30.07 -28.18 2.70
N TRP A 276 30.72 -27.17 3.30
CA TRP A 276 30.39 -25.76 3.11
C TRP A 276 31.42 -25.10 2.19
N THR A 277 30.95 -24.28 1.26
CA THR A 277 31.79 -23.48 0.37
C THR A 277 31.37 -22.01 0.37
N GLU A 278 32.33 -21.12 0.19
CA GLU A 278 32.10 -19.68 -0.02
C GLU A 278 32.02 -19.32 -1.51
N GLU A 279 32.32 -20.29 -2.40
CA GLU A 279 32.30 -20.08 -3.84
C GLU A 279 30.88 -19.99 -4.41
N GLY A 280 30.66 -19.05 -5.33
CA GLY A 280 29.41 -18.93 -6.07
C GLY A 280 28.21 -18.44 -5.25
N LEU A 281 28.45 -17.77 -4.12
CA LEU A 281 27.40 -17.13 -3.34
C LEU A 281 26.82 -15.91 -4.07
N THR A 282 25.50 -15.88 -4.18
CA THR A 282 24.73 -14.71 -4.64
C THR A 282 23.66 -14.39 -3.60
N ASP A 283 23.30 -13.11 -3.49
CA ASP A 283 22.21 -12.63 -2.64
C ASP A 283 20.86 -12.88 -3.34
N GLU A 284 20.54 -14.16 -3.53
CA GLU A 284 19.37 -14.61 -4.29
C GLU A 284 18.76 -15.85 -3.64
N ILE A 285 17.43 -15.96 -3.69
CA ILE A 285 16.72 -17.17 -3.28
C ILE A 285 16.94 -18.22 -4.38
N VAL A 286 17.55 -19.35 -4.02
CA VAL A 286 17.82 -20.46 -4.94
C VAL A 286 17.22 -21.77 -4.43
N LYS A 287 16.81 -22.63 -5.36
CA LYS A 287 16.27 -23.96 -5.05
C LYS A 287 17.35 -24.89 -4.50
N THR A 288 16.96 -25.77 -3.59
CA THR A 288 17.77 -26.86 -3.05
C THR A 288 16.96 -28.16 -3.05
N THR A 289 17.65 -29.28 -3.28
CA THR A 289 17.05 -30.63 -3.19
C THR A 289 17.00 -31.16 -1.76
N ILE A 290 17.56 -30.41 -0.80
CA ILE A 290 17.52 -30.73 0.63
C ILE A 290 16.07 -30.61 1.12
N LYS A 291 15.57 -31.71 1.69
CA LYS A 291 14.20 -31.80 2.20
C LYS A 291 14.02 -31.04 3.51
N PRO A 292 12.79 -30.64 3.89
CA PRO A 292 12.57 -29.73 5.00
C PRO A 292 13.21 -30.18 6.33
N ALA A 293 13.10 -31.46 6.68
CA ALA A 293 13.65 -31.98 7.94
C ALA A 293 15.18 -31.94 7.97
N ASP A 294 15.83 -32.29 6.85
CA ASP A 294 17.29 -32.23 6.73
C ASP A 294 17.78 -30.77 6.73
N LEU A 295 17.04 -29.88 6.05
CA LEU A 295 17.36 -28.46 6.02
C LEU A 295 17.22 -27.83 7.41
N LEU A 296 16.16 -28.15 8.16
CA LEU A 296 16.01 -27.71 9.55
C LEU A 296 17.20 -28.15 10.41
N ASN A 297 17.65 -29.40 10.27
CA ASN A 297 18.83 -29.89 10.99
C ASN A 297 20.09 -29.08 10.62
N ILE A 298 20.27 -28.73 9.34
CA ILE A 298 21.38 -27.87 8.91
C ILE A 298 21.31 -26.49 9.58
N TYR A 299 20.14 -25.86 9.63
CA TYR A 299 19.96 -24.58 10.32
C TYR A 299 20.27 -24.69 11.82
N ILE A 300 19.80 -25.75 12.48
CA ILE A 300 20.07 -26.00 13.92
C ILE A 300 21.56 -26.19 14.19
N GLU A 301 22.24 -27.03 13.41
CA GLU A 301 23.67 -27.28 13.59
C GLU A 301 24.49 -26.03 13.30
N GLN A 302 24.10 -25.25 12.29
CA GLN A 302 24.79 -24.01 11.95
C GLN A 302 24.56 -22.90 12.99
N ALA A 303 23.36 -22.81 13.58
CA ALA A 303 23.10 -21.93 14.71
C ALA A 303 23.99 -22.29 15.91
N LYS A 304 24.06 -23.59 16.27
CA LYS A 304 24.93 -24.08 17.35
C LYS A 304 26.42 -23.81 17.09
N ALA A 305 26.87 -23.94 15.83
CA ALA A 305 28.24 -23.63 15.43
C ALA A 305 28.57 -22.13 15.54
N ASN A 306 27.56 -21.26 15.55
CA ASN A 306 27.66 -19.81 15.69
C ASN A 306 27.26 -19.33 17.09
N ASP A 307 27.46 -20.15 18.12
CA ASP A 307 27.13 -19.88 19.53
C ASP A 307 25.63 -19.62 19.81
N GLY A 308 24.75 -20.00 18.88
CA GLY A 308 23.30 -19.98 19.04
C GLY A 308 22.72 -21.27 19.62
N THR A 309 21.39 -21.33 19.68
CA THR A 309 20.62 -22.45 20.22
C THR A 309 19.85 -23.21 19.13
N GLU A 310 19.25 -24.33 19.52
CA GLU A 310 18.30 -25.05 18.66
C GLU A 310 17.05 -24.22 18.34
N GLU A 311 16.61 -23.40 19.30
CA GLU A 311 15.48 -22.47 19.12
C GLU A 311 15.83 -21.40 18.07
N ASP A 312 17.06 -20.87 18.11
CA ASP A 312 17.54 -19.90 17.12
C ASP A 312 17.57 -20.52 15.71
N GLY A 313 18.16 -21.70 15.56
CA GLY A 313 18.20 -22.39 14.27
C GLY A 313 16.81 -22.74 13.74
N THR A 314 15.89 -23.12 14.63
CA THR A 314 14.49 -23.36 14.27
C THR A 314 13.81 -22.07 13.78
N ALA A 315 14.02 -20.95 14.48
CA ALA A 315 13.48 -19.65 14.08
C ALA A 315 14.03 -19.19 12.72
N TYR A 316 15.35 -19.30 12.50
CA TYR A 316 15.97 -18.98 11.22
C TYR A 316 15.45 -19.85 10.08
N PHE A 317 15.29 -21.16 10.30
CA PHE A 317 14.67 -22.04 9.30
C PHE A 317 13.25 -21.57 8.96
N CYS A 318 12.44 -21.22 9.96
CA CYS A 318 11.06 -20.80 9.74
C CYS A 318 10.95 -19.51 8.92
N ASP A 319 11.89 -18.58 9.11
CA ASP A 319 11.84 -17.26 8.49
C ASP A 319 12.63 -17.17 7.17
N GLU A 320 13.66 -17.99 6.98
CA GLU A 320 14.62 -17.89 5.87
C GLU A 320 14.61 -19.08 4.90
N ALA A 321 13.98 -20.20 5.26
CA ALA A 321 13.68 -21.26 4.31
C ALA A 321 12.32 -21.01 3.65
N TYR A 322 12.23 -21.31 2.35
CA TYR A 322 11.07 -21.02 1.52
C TYR A 322 10.57 -22.27 0.80
N VAL A 323 9.28 -22.27 0.49
CA VAL A 323 8.59 -23.26 -0.33
C VAL A 323 7.77 -22.56 -1.39
N ASP A 324 7.68 -23.17 -2.58
CA ASP A 324 6.72 -22.77 -3.60
C ASP A 324 5.31 -23.14 -3.13
N TRP A 325 4.50 -22.14 -2.78
CA TRP A 325 3.13 -22.28 -2.31
C TRP A 325 2.15 -21.65 -3.30
N THR A 326 1.03 -22.32 -3.54
CA THR A 326 0.03 -21.87 -4.52
C THR A 326 -1.21 -21.36 -3.82
N TYR A 327 -1.61 -20.13 -4.13
CA TYR A 327 -2.86 -19.57 -3.62
C TYR A 327 -4.04 -20.42 -4.11
N PRO A 328 -5.10 -20.58 -3.30
CA PRO A 328 -6.33 -21.21 -3.75
C PRO A 328 -6.84 -20.55 -5.04
N SER A 329 -7.50 -21.33 -5.88
CA SER A 329 -8.16 -20.86 -7.11
C SER A 329 -9.66 -20.68 -6.86
N ASP A 330 -10.34 -20.05 -7.82
CA ASP A 330 -11.80 -19.87 -7.84
C ASP A 330 -12.34 -19.10 -6.61
N ILE A 331 -11.58 -18.10 -6.16
CA ILE A 331 -11.95 -17.26 -5.01
C ILE A 331 -12.97 -16.21 -5.48
N SER A 332 -14.16 -16.21 -4.86
CA SER A 332 -15.20 -15.20 -5.12
C SER A 332 -14.77 -13.82 -4.60
N TYR A 333 -15.22 -12.76 -5.27
CA TYR A 333 -15.02 -11.39 -4.79
C TYR A 333 -15.73 -11.14 -3.44
N ASP A 334 -16.74 -11.93 -3.08
CA ASP A 334 -17.41 -11.83 -1.77
C ASP A 334 -16.47 -12.06 -0.58
N THR A 335 -15.27 -12.64 -0.79
CA THR A 335 -14.25 -12.77 0.25
C THR A 335 -13.41 -11.50 0.43
N VAL A 336 -13.59 -10.48 -0.43
CA VAL A 336 -12.86 -9.21 -0.39
C VAL A 336 -13.62 -8.23 0.51
N GLY A 337 -12.89 -7.64 1.45
CA GLY A 337 -13.38 -6.66 2.42
C GLY A 337 -13.73 -5.29 1.83
N LEU A 338 -14.31 -5.23 0.63
CA LEU A 338 -14.86 -4.00 0.07
C LEU A 338 -16.17 -4.33 -0.63
N TYR A 339 -17.28 -4.03 0.03
CA TYR A 339 -18.61 -4.36 -0.46
C TYR A 339 -19.58 -3.19 -0.30
N LYS A 340 -20.66 -3.26 -1.09
CA LYS A 340 -21.77 -2.32 -1.03
C LYS A 340 -22.61 -2.57 0.22
N SER A 341 -22.80 -1.54 1.05
CA SER A 341 -23.68 -1.55 2.23
C SER A 341 -24.90 -0.63 2.08
N GLY A 342 -24.99 0.09 0.95
CA GLY A 342 -26.14 0.86 0.49
C GLY A 342 -25.85 1.50 -0.88
N ASP A 343 -26.82 2.13 -1.54
CA ASP A 343 -26.61 2.70 -2.88
C ASP A 343 -25.47 3.72 -2.95
N TYR A 344 -25.37 4.58 -1.93
CA TYR A 344 -24.25 5.52 -1.76
C TYR A 344 -23.49 5.19 -0.47
N GLN A 345 -23.26 3.91 -0.20
CA GLN A 345 -22.53 3.48 0.99
C GLN A 345 -21.71 2.22 0.72
N ILE A 346 -20.43 2.27 1.08
CA ILE A 346 -19.51 1.12 1.02
C ILE A 346 -19.03 0.79 2.42
N THR A 347 -18.73 -0.48 2.66
CA THR A 347 -18.01 -0.93 3.85
C THR A 347 -16.68 -1.53 3.44
N MET A 348 -15.63 -1.04 4.09
CA MET A 348 -14.25 -1.48 3.90
C MET A 348 -13.75 -2.18 5.17
N VAL A 349 -13.34 -3.43 5.03
CA VAL A 349 -12.77 -4.29 6.08
C VAL A 349 -11.28 -4.47 5.81
N LEU A 350 -10.47 -4.28 6.83
CA LEU A 350 -9.02 -4.25 6.74
C LEU A 350 -8.42 -5.54 7.31
N GLY A 351 -7.40 -6.08 6.64
CA GLY A 351 -6.60 -7.20 7.13
C GLY A 351 -5.69 -6.83 8.31
N LYS A 352 -5.48 -5.53 8.55
CA LYS A 352 -4.76 -5.01 9.73
C LYS A 352 -5.35 -3.69 10.19
N SER A 353 -5.21 -3.43 11.49
CA SER A 353 -5.75 -2.21 12.10
C SER A 353 -5.15 -0.95 11.48
N LEU A 354 -5.99 -0.01 11.05
CA LEU A 354 -5.58 1.31 10.55
C LEU A 354 -6.60 2.36 11.01
N THR A 355 -6.13 3.43 11.67
CA THR A 355 -7.04 4.42 12.30
C THR A 355 -6.61 5.86 12.07
N GLY A 356 -7.55 6.79 12.19
CA GLY A 356 -7.28 8.22 12.27
C GLY A 356 -6.64 8.80 11.02
N PHE A 357 -5.59 9.62 11.19
CA PHE A 357 -4.91 10.30 10.08
C PHE A 357 -4.44 9.33 8.99
N ASN A 358 -3.84 8.19 9.34
CA ASN A 358 -3.29 7.26 8.36
C ASN A 358 -4.38 6.57 7.52
N LEU A 359 -5.56 6.31 8.11
CA LEU A 359 -6.71 5.80 7.36
C LEU A 359 -7.17 6.82 6.33
N LEU A 360 -7.45 8.05 6.78
CA LEU A 360 -7.96 9.12 5.92
C LEU A 360 -6.95 9.49 4.83
N TYR A 361 -5.65 9.53 5.17
CA TYR A 361 -4.58 9.79 4.23
C TYR A 361 -4.49 8.71 3.14
N SER A 362 -4.68 7.44 3.51
CA SER A 362 -4.70 6.33 2.53
C SER A 362 -5.89 6.39 1.56
N LEU A 363 -6.93 7.15 1.91
CA LEU A 363 -8.16 7.33 1.13
C LEU A 363 -8.20 8.68 0.38
N THR A 364 -7.04 9.36 0.25
CA THR A 364 -6.86 10.55 -0.60
C THR A 364 -6.72 10.23 -2.08
N SER A 365 -6.39 8.99 -2.40
CA SER A 365 -6.41 8.46 -3.76
C SER A 365 -7.73 7.72 -4.04
N ASN A 366 -7.98 7.42 -5.31
CA ASN A 366 -9.17 6.71 -5.72
C ASN A 366 -8.84 5.69 -6.83
N TRP A 367 -9.49 4.53 -6.75
CA TRP A 367 -9.32 3.42 -7.68
C TRP A 367 -10.42 3.37 -8.75
N ILE A 368 -11.42 4.24 -8.68
CA ILE A 368 -12.58 4.15 -9.57
C ILE A 368 -12.21 4.30 -11.05
N VAL A 369 -12.88 3.50 -11.89
CA VAL A 369 -12.84 3.57 -13.35
C VAL A 369 -14.25 3.66 -13.90
N TYR A 370 -14.42 4.32 -15.05
CA TYR A 370 -15.70 4.34 -15.75
C TYR A 370 -15.91 3.02 -16.49
N GLU A 371 -16.85 2.20 -16.01
CA GLU A 371 -17.04 0.80 -16.41
C GLU A 371 -17.06 0.58 -17.92
N ASP A 372 -17.96 1.24 -18.65
CA ASP A 372 -18.11 1.05 -20.10
C ASP A 372 -16.82 1.34 -20.87
N LEU A 373 -16.11 2.42 -20.48
CA LEU A 373 -14.88 2.82 -21.14
C LEU A 373 -13.71 1.92 -20.74
N TYR A 374 -13.70 1.42 -19.50
CA TYR A 374 -12.70 0.46 -19.04
C TYR A 374 -12.81 -0.87 -19.79
N GLU A 375 -14.02 -1.42 -19.88
CA GLU A 375 -14.29 -2.68 -20.60
C GLU A 375 -14.00 -2.55 -22.09
N ALA A 376 -14.42 -1.44 -22.72
CA ALA A 376 -14.15 -1.18 -24.13
C ALA A 376 -12.65 -1.07 -24.47
N ASN A 377 -11.81 -0.80 -23.46
CA ASN A 377 -10.37 -0.68 -23.60
C ASN A 377 -9.58 -1.91 -23.12
N LEU A 378 -10.26 -3.01 -22.76
CA LEU A 378 -9.59 -4.26 -22.44
C LEU A 378 -8.98 -4.92 -23.69
N LYS A 379 -7.75 -5.40 -23.53
CA LYS A 379 -6.99 -6.11 -24.56
C LYS A 379 -6.37 -7.36 -23.97
N GLN A 380 -6.64 -8.49 -24.60
CA GLN A 380 -6.01 -9.75 -24.24
C GLN A 380 -4.60 -9.84 -24.82
N THR A 381 -3.63 -10.20 -23.99
CA THR A 381 -2.25 -10.49 -24.38
C THR A 381 -1.85 -11.85 -23.81
N GLY A 382 -1.91 -12.89 -24.64
CA GLY A 382 -1.75 -14.27 -24.18
C GLY A 382 -2.92 -14.69 -23.27
N ASP A 383 -2.61 -15.22 -22.09
CA ASP A 383 -3.62 -15.63 -21.09
C ASP A 383 -4.04 -14.48 -20.16
N ALA A 384 -3.37 -13.32 -20.27
CA ALA A 384 -3.61 -12.14 -19.45
C ALA A 384 -4.36 -11.04 -20.21
N TRP A 385 -4.91 -10.09 -19.46
CA TRP A 385 -5.61 -8.91 -19.97
C TRP A 385 -4.93 -7.64 -19.47
N THR A 386 -5.00 -6.57 -20.27
CA THR A 386 -4.60 -5.21 -19.88
C THR A 386 -5.67 -4.23 -20.33
N SER A 387 -5.72 -3.03 -19.74
CA SER A 387 -6.63 -1.97 -20.17
C SER A 387 -5.86 -0.76 -20.70
N THR A 388 -6.30 -0.21 -21.84
CA THR A 388 -5.84 1.10 -22.33
C THR A 388 -6.70 2.27 -21.84
N TYR A 389 -7.56 2.07 -20.84
CA TYR A 389 -8.26 3.14 -20.14
C TYR A 389 -7.26 4.18 -19.62
N ASN A 390 -7.59 5.47 -19.71
CA ASN A 390 -6.73 6.57 -19.23
C ASN A 390 -5.29 6.54 -19.81
N THR A 391 -5.12 6.19 -21.09
CA THR A 391 -3.83 6.30 -21.81
C THR A 391 -3.83 7.37 -22.91
N SER A 392 -4.98 8.00 -23.13
CA SER A 392 -5.25 9.06 -24.10
C SER A 392 -6.50 9.84 -23.70
N VAL A 393 -6.70 11.02 -24.26
CA VAL A 393 -7.89 11.86 -24.01
C VAL A 393 -9.17 11.10 -24.35
N GLU A 394 -9.17 10.36 -25.46
CA GLU A 394 -10.30 9.59 -25.97
C GLU A 394 -10.70 8.44 -25.04
N THR A 395 -9.75 7.96 -24.25
CA THR A 395 -9.93 6.86 -23.28
C THR A 395 -10.08 7.35 -21.84
N THR A 396 -10.31 8.65 -21.64
CA THR A 396 -10.39 9.27 -20.31
C THR A 396 -11.82 9.66 -19.96
N LYS A 397 -12.18 9.42 -18.70
CA LYS A 397 -13.39 9.94 -18.06
C LYS A 397 -12.99 10.49 -16.69
N SER A 398 -13.25 11.78 -16.47
CA SER A 398 -12.99 12.46 -15.20
C SER A 398 -14.22 12.57 -14.33
#